data_AF-A0A8T7I966-F1
#
_entry.id   AF-A0A8T7I966-F1
#
_cell.length_a   1.000
_cell.length_b   1.000
_cell.length_c   1.000
_cell.angle_alpha   90.00
_cell.angle_beta   90.00
_cell.angle_gamma   90.00
#
_symmetry.space_group_name_H-M   'P 1'
#
loop_
_entity.id
_entity.type
_entity.pdbx_description
1 polymer ?
#
loop_
_entity_poly.entity_id
_entity_poly.type
_entity_poly.pdbx_seq_one_letter_code
_entity_poly.pdbx_strand_id
1 'polypeptide(L)'
;MWGATAQAVCPILPTGPTPPGAWDAHMNEIVNMGELQVVDFQIGDQKIYRMRKREHQGTRDRMLERLQAIAPKIKELQNFFDTPPNRPVLLVESELDVLGTTLAFTQCARRDRLHDLTNYVSEGEDLRVKLPKGLCLVVVRTHTIDDERSKKFALAHEWMHTMQNDAYRQSMRELWWVEGSAEWAAHKIVEGMTGRDHKIEQFFERQKDCALTKHTYDAQPFFFWGDQTFDTSWGISLGMGGRQYLKYPRRAAELLPPERWLDWAIAQAKQTITMPDGRPLPHHPQFESLELTDSCGSYIDGPPLSVQLRELRLPVGAAGPITIKAGNAQVAYQNAAGEWVRVTGTVEVASAASPMLLVAIMPSGDNLNVEVLRSGERDVSCACHIGSWKEQATADSDAQDSMKGALEAMEKVRGMIPPDQLENLEKAKRMIQSADTKDRFRFRSATKQIFEMDGGNVNYQHSGPMVTFRADGKFIIDDPHSIEGEKTRVNYRTYTHSGQWKNENGILKIDIENIYLVGTVEGPNSDGPQEIMDTSRNPSYVGGGGDWVVNCEDFGVKLLPADPKERGAGKDAVLKPY
;
A
#
# COMPACT_ATOMS: atom_id res chain seq x y z
N MET A 1 5.45 5.40 23.03
CA MET A 1 5.85 4.08 22.48
C MET A 1 6.06 4.29 20.98
N TRP A 2 7.28 4.13 20.47
CA TRP A 2 7.56 4.33 19.05
C TRP A 2 7.01 3.11 18.32
N GLY A 3 5.87 3.27 17.64
CA GLY A 3 5.28 2.23 16.83
C GLY A 3 6.29 1.81 15.76
N ALA A 4 6.60 0.52 15.71
CA ALA A 4 7.38 -0.04 14.62
C ALA A 4 6.60 0.21 13.32
N THR A 5 7.04 1.20 12.53
CA THR A 5 6.55 1.44 11.18
C THR A 5 6.73 0.13 10.41
N ALA A 6 5.63 -0.51 10.03
CA ALA A 6 5.66 -1.61 9.08
C ALA A 6 6.44 -1.11 7.87
N GLN A 7 7.64 -1.66 7.63
CA GLN A 7 8.40 -1.33 6.43
C GLN A 7 7.55 -1.79 5.27
N ALA A 8 6.95 -0.85 4.53
CA ALA A 8 6.27 -1.15 3.28
C ALA A 8 7.25 -1.93 2.40
N VAL A 9 6.95 -3.22 2.19
CA VAL A 9 7.81 -4.09 1.40
C VAL A 9 7.53 -3.74 -0.05
N CYS A 10 8.39 -2.92 -0.64
CA CYS A 10 8.32 -2.61 -2.07
C CYS A 10 8.30 -3.95 -2.84
N PRO A 11 7.19 -4.28 -3.53
CA PRO A 11 7.07 -5.56 -4.21
C PRO A 11 8.16 -5.64 -5.27
N ILE A 12 9.07 -6.60 -5.09
CA ILE A 12 10.10 -6.91 -6.07
C ILE A 12 9.39 -7.68 -7.17
N LEU A 13 9.34 -7.13 -8.38
CA LEU A 13 8.87 -7.89 -9.52
C LEU A 13 9.79 -9.10 -9.69
N PRO A 14 9.24 -10.32 -9.78
CA PRO A 14 10.06 -11.50 -9.99
C PRO A 14 10.75 -11.38 -11.35
N THR A 15 12.05 -11.08 -11.35
CA THR A 15 12.90 -11.37 -12.49
C THR A 15 13.31 -12.83 -12.33
N GLY A 16 12.72 -13.72 -13.13
CA GLY A 16 13.16 -15.10 -13.19
C GLY A 16 14.65 -15.16 -13.55
N PRO A 17 15.44 -16.08 -12.95
CA PRO A 17 16.83 -16.23 -13.35
C PRO A 17 16.88 -16.58 -14.83
N THR A 18 17.85 -16.01 -15.55
CA THR A 18 18.18 -16.46 -16.90
C THR A 18 18.48 -17.95 -16.85
N PRO A 19 17.80 -18.81 -17.66
CA PRO A 19 18.06 -20.23 -17.64
C PRO A 19 19.55 -20.54 -17.88
N PRO A 20 20.15 -21.50 -17.14
CA PRO A 20 21.52 -21.91 -17.40
C PRO A 20 21.71 -22.27 -18.88
N GLY A 21 22.76 -21.74 -19.51
CA GLY A 21 23.08 -22.00 -20.93
C GLY A 21 22.28 -21.15 -21.95
N ALA A 22 21.30 -20.35 -21.54
CA ALA A 22 20.55 -19.49 -22.47
C ALA A 22 21.45 -18.47 -23.19
N TRP A 23 22.47 -17.96 -22.48
CA TRP A 23 23.49 -17.08 -23.06
C TRP A 23 24.29 -17.78 -24.16
N ASP A 24 24.81 -18.98 -23.87
CA ASP A 24 25.58 -19.76 -24.83
C ASP A 24 24.74 -20.14 -26.06
N ALA A 25 23.46 -20.48 -25.86
CA ALA A 25 22.54 -20.76 -26.95
C ALA A 25 22.37 -19.56 -27.89
N HIS A 26 22.19 -18.34 -27.35
CA HIS A 26 22.10 -17.12 -28.16
C HIS A 26 23.40 -16.80 -28.89
N MET A 27 24.55 -16.91 -28.22
CA MET A 27 25.83 -16.68 -28.90
C MET A 27 26.02 -17.68 -30.04
N ASN A 28 25.73 -18.96 -29.81
CA ASN A 28 25.79 -19.99 -30.85
C ASN A 28 24.81 -19.72 -32.01
N GLU A 29 23.59 -19.25 -31.73
CA GLU A 29 22.66 -18.85 -32.79
C GLU A 29 23.27 -17.74 -33.65
N ILE A 30 23.77 -16.68 -33.00
CA ILE A 30 24.39 -15.53 -33.67
C ILE A 30 25.53 -15.99 -34.58
N VAL A 31 26.46 -16.78 -34.06
CA VAL A 31 27.60 -17.30 -34.85
C VAL A 31 27.13 -18.10 -36.08
N ASN A 32 26.04 -18.85 -35.95
CA ASN A 32 25.49 -19.63 -37.06
C ASN A 32 24.70 -18.81 -38.08
N MET A 33 24.37 -17.54 -37.79
CA MET A 33 23.60 -16.71 -38.72
C MET A 33 24.39 -16.46 -40.01
N GLY A 34 25.70 -16.20 -39.95
CA GLY A 34 26.53 -16.06 -41.15
C GLY A 34 27.56 -14.95 -41.03
N GLU A 35 27.84 -14.29 -42.15
CA GLU A 35 28.94 -13.33 -42.22
C GLU A 35 28.56 -11.97 -41.60
N LEU A 36 29.49 -11.41 -40.82
CA LEU A 36 29.43 -10.04 -40.34
C LEU A 36 29.63 -9.07 -41.50
N GLN A 37 28.64 -8.20 -41.74
CA GLN A 37 28.65 -7.21 -42.80
C GLN A 37 28.66 -5.80 -42.21
N VAL A 38 29.52 -4.93 -42.72
CA VAL A 38 29.43 -3.49 -42.46
C VAL A 38 28.30 -2.95 -43.32
N VAL A 39 27.38 -2.21 -42.71
CA VAL A 39 26.28 -1.58 -43.43
C VAL A 39 26.74 -0.22 -43.96
N ASP A 40 26.33 0.13 -45.19
CA ASP A 40 26.51 1.47 -45.75
C ASP A 40 25.52 2.49 -45.15
N PHE A 41 25.49 2.54 -43.83
CA PHE A 41 24.58 3.35 -43.03
C PHE A 41 25.15 3.49 -41.60
N GLN A 42 25.10 4.69 -41.05
CA GLN A 42 25.51 4.99 -39.67
C GLN A 42 24.59 6.02 -39.01
N ILE A 43 24.55 5.99 -37.68
CA ILE A 43 23.77 6.93 -36.86
C ILE A 43 24.75 7.75 -36.03
N GLY A 44 24.91 9.03 -36.39
CA GLY A 44 26.00 9.85 -35.88
C GLY A 44 27.33 9.23 -36.29
N ASP A 45 28.19 8.99 -35.29
CA ASP A 45 29.48 8.32 -35.46
C ASP A 45 29.43 6.81 -35.17
N GLN A 46 28.25 6.26 -34.80
CA GLN A 46 28.09 4.83 -34.53
C GLN A 46 28.01 4.04 -35.85
N LYS A 47 29.09 3.31 -36.15
CA LYS A 47 29.14 2.37 -37.30
C LYS A 47 28.23 1.17 -37.05
N ILE A 48 27.52 0.75 -38.09
CA ILE A 48 26.55 -0.34 -37.99
C ILE A 48 27.07 -1.58 -38.69
N TYR A 49 27.00 -2.68 -37.97
CA TYR A 49 27.28 -4.03 -38.44
C TYR A 49 25.99 -4.83 -38.41
N ARG A 50 25.85 -5.75 -39.33
CA ARG A 50 24.69 -6.63 -39.44
C ARG A 50 25.15 -8.07 -39.59
N MET A 51 24.47 -8.97 -38.89
CA MET A 51 24.63 -10.42 -39.08
C MET A 51 23.24 -11.04 -39.27
N ARG A 52 23.07 -11.78 -40.37
CA ARG A 52 21.79 -12.35 -40.81
C ARG A 52 21.97 -13.81 -41.15
N LYS A 53 20.95 -14.62 -40.88
CA LYS A 53 20.89 -16.02 -41.32
C LYS A 53 21.23 -16.14 -42.81
N ARG A 54 21.99 -17.18 -43.17
CA ARG A 54 22.44 -17.43 -44.55
C ARG A 54 21.28 -17.44 -45.54
N GLU A 55 20.15 -18.05 -45.17
CA GLU A 55 18.92 -18.10 -45.98
C GLU A 55 18.23 -16.75 -46.18
N HIS A 56 18.54 -15.75 -45.36
CA HIS A 56 18.03 -14.39 -45.49
C HIS A 56 19.02 -13.46 -46.21
N GLN A 57 20.23 -13.91 -46.53
CA GLN A 57 21.16 -13.12 -47.34
C GLN A 57 20.54 -12.85 -48.72
N GLY A 58 20.67 -11.61 -49.22
CA GLY A 58 20.07 -11.19 -50.49
C GLY A 58 18.57 -10.87 -50.44
N THR A 59 17.90 -11.12 -49.31
CA THR A 59 16.51 -10.66 -49.08
C THR A 59 16.49 -9.27 -48.44
N ARG A 60 15.32 -8.63 -48.48
CA ARG A 60 15.06 -7.33 -47.84
C ARG A 60 15.38 -7.35 -46.33
N ASP A 61 16.24 -6.46 -45.85
CA ASP A 61 16.60 -6.36 -44.42
C ASP A 61 15.63 -5.44 -43.67
N ARG A 62 14.51 -6.01 -43.21
CA ARG A 62 13.48 -5.25 -42.50
C ARG A 62 13.98 -4.66 -41.17
N MET A 63 14.94 -5.29 -40.50
CA MET A 63 15.49 -4.75 -39.24
C MET A 63 16.29 -3.48 -39.51
N LEU A 64 17.12 -3.48 -40.56
CA LEU A 64 17.86 -2.30 -40.97
C LEU A 64 16.93 -1.17 -41.46
N GLU A 65 15.89 -1.49 -42.23
CA GLU A 65 14.91 -0.48 -42.66
C GLU A 65 14.17 0.17 -41.48
N ARG A 66 13.83 -0.62 -40.44
CA ARG A 66 13.23 -0.08 -39.21
C ARG A 66 14.20 0.87 -38.53
N LEU A 67 15.47 0.50 -38.42
CA LEU A 67 16.50 1.37 -37.83
C LEU A 67 16.64 2.66 -38.63
N GLN A 68 16.75 2.57 -39.96
CA GLN A 68 16.83 3.73 -40.85
C GLN A 68 15.64 4.67 -40.69
N ALA A 69 14.43 4.12 -40.49
CA ALA A 69 13.22 4.91 -40.27
C ALA A 69 13.24 5.71 -38.96
N ILE A 70 13.85 5.19 -37.89
CA ILE A 70 13.94 5.88 -36.59
C ILE A 70 15.23 6.68 -36.40
N ALA A 71 16.22 6.49 -37.28
CA ALA A 71 17.53 7.09 -37.18
C ALA A 71 17.57 8.62 -37.13
N PRO A 72 16.73 9.39 -37.86
CA PRO A 72 16.73 10.84 -37.73
C PRO A 72 16.46 11.32 -36.29
N LYS A 73 15.51 10.68 -35.60
CA LYS A 73 15.18 10.99 -34.20
C LYS A 73 16.26 10.53 -33.23
N ILE A 74 16.91 9.40 -33.51
CA ILE A 74 18.09 8.98 -32.73
C ILE A 74 19.22 10.01 -32.87
N LYS A 75 19.50 10.51 -34.09
CA LYS A 75 20.52 11.55 -34.32
C LYS A 75 20.18 12.85 -33.61
N GLU A 76 18.90 13.23 -33.59
CA GLU A 76 18.43 14.38 -32.81
C GLU A 76 18.74 14.20 -31.33
N LEU A 77 18.44 13.02 -30.76
CA LEU A 77 18.73 12.71 -29.36
C LEU A 77 20.24 12.67 -29.05
N GLN A 78 21.07 12.19 -29.99
CA GLN A 78 22.54 12.19 -29.85
C GLN A 78 23.14 13.59 -29.64
N ASN A 79 22.49 14.65 -30.14
CA ASN A 79 22.97 16.02 -29.99
C ASN A 79 22.93 16.54 -28.54
N PHE A 80 22.22 15.84 -27.64
CA PHE A 80 22.14 16.19 -26.22
C PHE A 80 23.17 15.47 -25.36
N PHE A 81 24.02 14.63 -25.95
CA PHE A 81 25.16 14.03 -25.26
C PHE A 81 26.39 14.94 -25.38
N ASP A 82 27.10 15.17 -24.27
CA ASP A 82 28.35 15.96 -24.25
C ASP A 82 29.42 15.41 -25.19
N THR A 83 29.49 14.07 -25.30
CA THR A 83 30.33 13.37 -26.27
C THR A 83 29.43 12.56 -27.18
N PRO A 84 29.41 12.85 -28.50
CA PRO A 84 28.62 12.08 -29.45
C PRO A 84 28.91 10.57 -29.33
N PRO A 85 27.87 9.72 -29.20
CA PRO A 85 28.06 8.28 -29.17
C PRO A 85 28.73 7.78 -30.44
N ASN A 86 29.80 7.00 -30.30
CA ASN A 86 30.59 6.51 -31.44
C ASN A 86 30.89 5.00 -31.41
N ARG A 87 30.33 4.27 -30.43
CA ARG A 87 30.51 2.82 -30.37
C ARG A 87 29.92 2.12 -31.59
N PRO A 88 30.66 1.16 -32.19
CA PRO A 88 30.12 0.32 -33.24
C PRO A 88 29.00 -0.56 -32.68
N VAL A 89 27.96 -0.78 -33.47
CA VAL A 89 26.77 -1.55 -33.08
C VAL A 89 26.57 -2.71 -34.05
N LEU A 90 26.46 -3.94 -33.53
CA LEU A 90 26.06 -5.13 -34.27
C LEU A 90 24.58 -5.40 -34.03
N LEU A 91 23.79 -5.37 -35.10
CA LEU A 91 22.37 -5.69 -35.10
C LEU A 91 22.12 -7.16 -35.45
N VAL A 92 21.34 -7.83 -34.61
CA VAL A 92 20.93 -9.23 -34.75
C VAL A 92 19.42 -9.35 -34.58
N GLU A 93 18.80 -10.15 -35.45
CA GLU A 93 17.40 -10.56 -35.32
C GLU A 93 17.40 -12.03 -34.91
N SER A 94 16.97 -12.31 -33.67
CA SER A 94 17.02 -13.66 -33.08
C SER A 94 15.65 -14.33 -33.13
N GLU A 95 15.67 -15.64 -33.34
CA GLU A 95 14.51 -16.53 -33.30
C GLU A 95 14.48 -17.42 -32.05
N LEU A 96 15.53 -17.42 -31.24
CA LEU A 96 15.55 -18.18 -30.00
C LEU A 96 14.69 -17.52 -28.93
N ASP A 97 13.75 -18.28 -28.39
CA ASP A 97 12.91 -17.87 -27.25
C ASP A 97 13.38 -18.51 -25.94
N VAL A 98 14.66 -18.33 -25.60
CA VAL A 98 15.30 -18.95 -24.42
C VAL A 98 15.45 -18.01 -23.22
N LEU A 99 15.21 -16.70 -23.43
CA LEU A 99 15.32 -15.65 -22.41
C LEU A 99 13.95 -15.23 -21.84
N GLY A 100 12.94 -16.09 -21.98
CA GLY A 100 11.57 -15.84 -21.52
C GLY A 100 11.00 -14.54 -22.10
N THR A 101 10.35 -13.74 -21.25
CA THR A 101 9.59 -12.54 -21.62
C THR A 101 10.41 -11.34 -22.11
N THR A 102 11.74 -11.44 -22.15
CA THR A 102 12.58 -10.38 -22.72
C THR A 102 12.23 -10.25 -24.23
N LEU A 103 12.18 -9.05 -24.80
CA LEU A 103 11.84 -8.87 -26.23
C LEU A 103 13.06 -8.50 -27.07
N ALA A 104 14.00 -7.78 -26.45
CA ALA A 104 15.27 -7.38 -27.00
C ALA A 104 16.27 -7.21 -25.86
N PHE A 105 17.56 -7.14 -26.20
CA PHE A 105 18.59 -6.78 -25.22
C PHE A 105 19.81 -6.18 -25.91
N THR A 106 20.59 -5.45 -25.11
CA THR A 106 21.85 -4.84 -25.50
C THR A 106 22.96 -5.30 -24.57
N GLN A 107 24.07 -5.73 -25.16
CA GLN A 107 25.31 -5.99 -24.42
C GLN A 107 26.47 -5.27 -25.09
N CYS A 108 27.30 -4.56 -24.33
CA CYS A 108 28.44 -3.85 -24.87
C CYS A 108 29.75 -4.35 -24.28
N ALA A 109 30.78 -4.45 -25.12
CA ALA A 109 32.16 -4.62 -24.68
C ALA A 109 32.72 -3.31 -24.09
N ARG A 110 33.75 -3.42 -23.24
CA ARG A 110 34.55 -2.23 -22.86
C ARG A 110 35.19 -1.62 -24.11
N ARG A 111 35.36 -0.29 -24.15
CA ARG A 111 35.89 0.45 -25.33
C ARG A 111 37.19 -0.14 -25.88
N ASP A 112 38.06 -0.65 -25.02
CA ASP A 112 39.39 -1.19 -25.35
C ASP A 112 39.40 -2.72 -25.55
N ARG A 113 38.27 -3.40 -25.35
CA ARG A 113 38.13 -4.85 -25.42
C ARG A 113 37.28 -5.30 -26.59
N LEU A 114 37.50 -6.54 -27.01
CA LEU A 114 36.61 -7.24 -27.93
C LEU A 114 35.36 -7.69 -27.18
N HIS A 115 34.26 -7.88 -27.93
CA HIS A 115 33.01 -8.44 -27.39
C HIS A 115 33.19 -9.93 -27.09
N ASP A 116 32.48 -10.45 -26.09
CA ASP A 116 32.51 -11.88 -25.71
C ASP A 116 32.09 -12.82 -26.85
N LEU A 117 31.51 -12.27 -27.93
CA LEU A 117 31.22 -12.99 -29.16
C LEU A 117 32.49 -13.60 -29.77
N THR A 118 33.68 -12.99 -29.56
CA THR A 118 34.97 -13.55 -29.99
C THR A 118 35.32 -14.89 -29.36
N ASN A 119 34.66 -15.28 -28.27
CA ASN A 119 34.86 -16.61 -27.68
C ASN A 119 34.13 -17.71 -28.48
N TYR A 120 33.22 -17.33 -29.38
CA TYR A 120 32.41 -18.25 -30.18
C TYR A 120 32.73 -18.17 -31.67
N VAL A 121 33.53 -17.19 -32.11
CA VAL A 121 33.92 -17.01 -33.51
C VAL A 121 35.43 -16.93 -33.66
N SER A 122 35.98 -17.68 -34.61
CA SER A 122 37.36 -17.56 -35.05
C SER A 122 37.47 -16.46 -36.13
N GLU A 123 38.23 -15.41 -35.86
CA GLU A 123 38.57 -14.39 -36.87
C GLU A 123 39.29 -15.07 -38.06
N GLY A 124 38.78 -14.87 -39.28
CA GLY A 124 39.34 -15.44 -40.51
C GLY A 124 38.75 -16.80 -40.92
N GLU A 125 38.15 -17.55 -40.00
CA GLU A 125 37.41 -18.79 -40.33
C GLU A 125 35.90 -18.52 -40.36
N ASP A 126 35.36 -17.92 -39.29
CA ASP A 126 33.91 -17.68 -39.15
C ASP A 126 33.52 -16.25 -39.51
N LEU A 127 34.41 -15.29 -39.23
CA LEU A 127 34.20 -13.88 -39.53
C LEU A 127 35.23 -13.36 -40.52
N ARG A 128 34.76 -12.93 -41.69
CA ARG A 128 35.60 -12.22 -42.69
C ARG A 128 36.05 -10.84 -42.22
N VAL A 129 35.30 -10.23 -41.31
CA VAL A 129 35.59 -8.90 -40.75
C VAL A 129 35.85 -9.05 -39.26
N LYS A 130 36.96 -8.48 -38.81
CA LYS A 130 37.31 -8.40 -37.39
C LYS A 130 36.23 -7.68 -36.59
N LEU A 131 35.77 -8.27 -35.49
CA LEU A 131 34.87 -7.58 -34.56
C LEU A 131 35.58 -6.33 -34.01
N PRO A 132 34.95 -5.14 -34.10
CA PRO A 132 35.58 -3.94 -33.61
C PRO A 132 35.63 -3.95 -32.07
N LYS A 133 36.65 -3.28 -31.50
CA LYS A 133 36.72 -3.06 -30.05
C LYS A 133 35.56 -2.17 -29.59
N GLY A 134 35.07 -2.39 -28.38
CA GLY A 134 33.97 -1.61 -27.81
C GLY A 134 32.60 -1.85 -28.44
N LEU A 135 32.45 -2.90 -29.27
CA LEU A 135 31.21 -3.27 -29.94
C LEU A 135 30.05 -3.41 -28.93
N CYS A 136 28.89 -2.86 -29.30
CA CYS A 136 27.61 -3.16 -28.71
C CYS A 136 26.84 -4.14 -29.59
N LEU A 137 26.38 -5.24 -29.03
CA LEU A 137 25.46 -6.18 -29.63
C LEU A 137 24.03 -5.80 -29.23
N VAL A 138 23.17 -5.55 -30.22
CA VAL A 138 21.73 -5.36 -30.05
C VAL A 138 21.02 -6.54 -30.69
N VAL A 139 20.28 -7.30 -29.88
CA VAL A 139 19.50 -8.45 -30.30
C VAL A 139 18.02 -8.13 -30.14
N VAL A 140 17.24 -8.27 -31.22
CA VAL A 140 15.78 -8.08 -31.19
C VAL A 140 15.08 -9.36 -31.63
N ARG A 141 14.09 -9.81 -30.86
CA ARG A 141 13.24 -10.96 -31.22
C ARG A 141 11.97 -10.48 -31.89
N THR A 142 12.08 -10.12 -33.16
CA THR A 142 10.95 -9.53 -33.90
C THR A 142 9.76 -10.47 -34.09
N HIS A 143 9.97 -11.78 -33.98
CA HIS A 143 8.93 -12.80 -34.10
C HIS A 143 8.04 -12.89 -32.84
N THR A 144 8.49 -12.38 -31.68
CA THR A 144 7.69 -12.30 -30.44
C THR A 144 7.01 -10.94 -30.26
N ILE A 145 7.18 -10.03 -31.22
CA ILE A 145 6.62 -8.68 -31.20
C ILE A 145 5.64 -8.55 -32.35
N ASP A 146 4.35 -8.42 -32.05
CA ASP A 146 3.29 -8.57 -33.05
C ASP A 146 3.28 -7.43 -34.09
N ASP A 147 3.53 -6.18 -33.66
CA ASP A 147 3.36 -5.00 -34.52
C ASP A 147 4.66 -4.24 -34.82
N GLU A 148 4.65 -3.52 -35.94
CA GLU A 148 5.82 -2.80 -36.45
C GLU A 148 6.21 -1.58 -35.59
N ARG A 149 5.27 -0.97 -34.86
CA ARG A 149 5.56 0.15 -33.97
C ARG A 149 6.29 -0.36 -32.72
N SER A 150 5.83 -1.46 -32.12
CA SER A 150 6.50 -2.12 -30.99
C SER A 150 7.89 -2.62 -31.36
N LYS A 151 8.11 -3.13 -32.58
CA LYS A 151 9.46 -3.51 -33.04
C LYS A 151 10.40 -2.31 -33.12
N LYS A 152 9.93 -1.17 -33.64
CA LYS A 152 10.70 0.09 -33.67
C LYS A 152 10.97 0.60 -32.25
N PHE A 153 9.98 0.50 -31.36
CA PHE A 153 10.12 0.90 -29.97
C PHE A 153 11.18 0.07 -29.24
N ALA A 154 11.12 -1.26 -29.33
CA ALA A 154 12.13 -2.15 -28.76
C ALA A 154 13.53 -1.83 -29.30
N LEU A 155 13.65 -1.61 -30.62
CA LEU A 155 14.92 -1.22 -31.22
C LEU A 155 15.42 0.15 -30.73
N ALA A 156 14.55 1.14 -30.56
CA ALA A 156 14.89 2.45 -30.02
C ALA A 156 15.34 2.38 -28.55
N HIS A 157 14.65 1.57 -27.74
CA HIS A 157 15.00 1.27 -26.34
C HIS A 157 16.41 0.69 -26.25
N GLU A 158 16.67 -0.38 -27.01
CA GLU A 158 17.99 -1.00 -27.06
C GLU A 158 19.08 -0.06 -27.60
N TRP A 159 18.73 0.77 -28.59
CA TRP A 159 19.68 1.76 -29.10
C TRP A 159 20.09 2.77 -28.03
N MET A 160 19.16 3.18 -27.16
CA MET A 160 19.48 4.05 -26.01
C MET A 160 20.49 3.37 -25.08
N HIS A 161 20.41 2.06 -24.84
CA HIS A 161 21.42 1.35 -24.06
C HIS A 161 22.81 1.37 -24.71
N THR A 162 22.91 1.41 -26.05
CA THR A 162 24.21 1.59 -26.73
C THR A 162 24.80 2.97 -26.45
N MET A 163 23.96 4.03 -26.47
CA MET A 163 24.37 5.41 -26.21
C MET A 163 24.73 5.60 -24.73
N GLN A 164 23.95 5.03 -23.81
CA GLN A 164 24.27 5.00 -22.38
C GLN A 164 25.61 4.30 -22.12
N ASN A 165 25.84 3.12 -22.70
CA ASN A 165 27.10 2.40 -22.52
C ASN A 165 28.29 3.18 -23.05
N ASP A 166 28.09 4.04 -24.05
CA ASP A 166 29.17 4.84 -24.60
C ASP A 166 29.49 6.08 -23.76
N ALA A 167 28.47 6.82 -23.36
CA ALA A 167 28.60 8.02 -22.54
C ALA A 167 29.01 7.69 -21.09
N TYR A 168 28.60 6.53 -20.58
CA TYR A 168 28.76 6.18 -19.17
C TYR A 168 29.63 4.95 -18.93
N ARG A 169 30.19 4.86 -17.71
CA ARG A 169 30.97 3.68 -17.31
C ARG A 169 30.06 2.46 -17.20
N GLN A 170 30.48 1.33 -17.77
CA GLN A 170 29.76 0.03 -17.77
C GLN A 170 29.37 -0.53 -16.38
N SER A 171 29.82 0.08 -15.29
CA SER A 171 29.46 -0.33 -13.94
C SER A 171 28.11 0.22 -13.46
N MET A 172 27.44 1.08 -14.23
CA MET A 172 26.10 1.56 -13.92
C MET A 172 25.07 0.45 -14.18
N ARG A 173 24.34 0.06 -13.14
CA ARG A 173 23.35 -1.03 -13.13
C ARG A 173 22.06 -0.60 -12.43
N GLU A 174 21.88 0.69 -12.21
CA GLU A 174 20.77 1.26 -11.46
C GLU A 174 19.56 1.34 -12.40
N LEU A 175 18.78 0.25 -12.39
CA LEU A 175 17.73 -0.05 -13.36
C LEU A 175 16.70 1.07 -13.54
N TRP A 176 16.33 1.79 -12.47
CA TRP A 176 15.38 2.90 -12.58
C TRP A 176 15.87 3.98 -13.56
N TRP A 177 17.18 4.22 -13.62
CA TRP A 177 17.76 5.15 -14.59
C TRP A 177 18.04 4.46 -15.93
N VAL A 178 18.70 3.29 -15.91
CA VAL A 178 19.07 2.56 -17.14
C VAL A 178 17.83 2.28 -17.99
N GLU A 179 16.83 1.63 -17.40
CA GLU A 179 15.60 1.22 -18.09
C GLU A 179 14.60 2.38 -18.21
N GLY A 180 14.43 3.18 -17.16
CA GLY A 180 13.49 4.31 -17.20
C GLY A 180 13.84 5.37 -18.25
N SER A 181 15.14 5.68 -18.43
CA SER A 181 15.58 6.60 -19.49
C SER A 181 15.60 5.95 -20.87
N ALA A 182 15.77 4.63 -20.97
CA ALA A 182 15.64 3.91 -22.24
C ALA A 182 14.18 3.89 -22.74
N GLU A 183 13.21 3.66 -21.85
CA GLU A 183 11.78 3.75 -22.17
C GLU A 183 11.40 5.18 -22.60
N TRP A 184 11.88 6.19 -21.87
CA TRP A 184 11.68 7.60 -22.25
C TRP A 184 12.21 7.91 -23.65
N ALA A 185 13.46 7.54 -23.93
CA ALA A 185 14.07 7.76 -25.23
C ALA A 185 13.29 7.05 -26.34
N ALA A 186 12.83 5.82 -26.09
CA ALA A 186 12.04 5.06 -27.05
C ALA A 186 10.70 5.73 -27.36
N HIS A 187 10.00 6.28 -26.35
CA HIS A 187 8.78 7.07 -26.55
C HIS A 187 9.04 8.37 -27.32
N LYS A 188 10.20 9.00 -27.12
CA LYS A 188 10.61 10.21 -27.87
C LYS A 188 10.93 9.92 -29.34
N ILE A 189 11.48 8.75 -29.62
CA ILE A 189 11.85 8.30 -30.98
C ILE A 189 10.64 7.73 -31.74
N VAL A 190 9.77 7.01 -31.05
CA VAL A 190 8.59 6.33 -31.62
C VAL A 190 7.32 6.93 -31.04
N GLU A 191 6.91 8.07 -31.60
CA GLU A 191 5.72 8.83 -31.20
C GLU A 191 4.44 7.99 -31.28
N GLY A 192 3.48 8.25 -30.40
CA GLY A 192 2.19 7.56 -30.34
C GLY A 192 2.25 6.09 -29.93
N MET A 193 3.36 5.59 -29.37
CA MET A 193 3.44 4.24 -28.82
C MET A 193 2.61 4.12 -27.53
N THR A 194 1.74 3.11 -27.46
CA THR A 194 0.85 2.84 -26.30
C THR A 194 1.05 1.46 -25.67
N GLY A 195 1.80 0.55 -26.31
CA GLY A 195 2.01 -0.82 -25.79
C GLY A 195 2.74 -0.89 -24.45
N ARG A 196 3.28 0.24 -23.97
CA ARG A 196 3.97 0.39 -22.67
C ARG A 196 3.18 1.22 -21.66
N ASP A 197 1.93 1.60 -21.95
CA ASP A 197 1.09 2.43 -21.07
C ASP A 197 0.90 1.76 -19.68
N HIS A 198 0.81 0.42 -19.64
CA HIS A 198 0.75 -0.36 -18.40
C HIS A 198 1.97 -0.19 -17.47
N LYS A 199 3.13 0.26 -17.99
CA LYS A 199 4.30 0.60 -17.16
C LYS A 199 4.12 1.93 -16.42
N ILE A 200 3.35 2.85 -16.99
CA ILE A 200 2.99 4.12 -16.36
C ILE A 200 1.98 3.85 -15.24
N GLU A 201 1.01 2.97 -15.45
CA GLU A 201 0.12 2.47 -14.39
C GLU A 201 0.92 1.85 -13.23
N GLN A 202 1.81 0.91 -13.56
CA GLN A 202 2.67 0.24 -12.59
C GLN A 202 3.54 1.21 -11.77
N PHE A 203 3.99 2.31 -12.37
CA PHE A 203 4.71 3.36 -11.64
C PHE A 203 3.85 3.91 -10.50
N PHE A 204 2.65 4.39 -10.82
CA PHE A 204 1.75 5.03 -9.85
C PHE A 204 1.23 4.05 -8.80
N GLU A 205 0.99 2.78 -9.17
CA GLU A 205 0.61 1.73 -8.21
C GLU A 205 1.71 1.47 -7.17
N ARG A 206 2.98 1.42 -7.60
CA ARG A 206 4.12 1.09 -6.74
C ARG A 206 4.67 2.29 -6.00
N GLN A 207 4.48 3.49 -6.53
CA GLN A 207 5.11 4.71 -6.05
C GLN A 207 4.88 4.93 -4.55
N LYS A 208 3.67 4.67 -4.05
CA LYS A 208 3.36 4.86 -2.63
C LYS A 208 4.21 4.01 -1.69
N ASP A 209 4.63 2.82 -2.13
CA ASP A 209 5.34 1.81 -1.33
C ASP A 209 6.81 1.65 -1.73
N CYS A 210 7.23 2.26 -2.84
CA CYS A 210 8.58 2.14 -3.39
C CYS A 210 9.28 3.50 -3.53
N ALA A 211 10.54 3.57 -3.10
CA ALA A 211 11.42 4.66 -3.45
C ALA A 211 11.70 4.66 -4.96
N LEU A 212 11.88 5.85 -5.58
CA LEU A 212 12.18 5.98 -7.02
C LEU A 212 13.32 5.05 -7.48
N THR A 213 14.36 4.88 -6.67
CA THR A 213 15.52 4.02 -6.99
C THR A 213 15.21 2.51 -7.03
N LYS A 214 13.99 2.10 -6.68
CA LYS A 214 13.49 0.70 -6.72
C LYS A 214 12.61 0.41 -7.94
N HIS A 215 12.34 1.42 -8.77
CA HIS A 215 11.67 1.24 -10.05
C HIS A 215 12.65 0.73 -11.12
N THR A 216 12.11 0.36 -12.29
CA THR A 216 12.87 -0.08 -13.47
C THR A 216 12.33 0.63 -14.72
N TYR A 217 11.71 -0.12 -15.65
CA TYR A 217 11.02 0.39 -16.84
C TYR A 217 9.88 1.35 -16.49
N ASP A 218 9.23 1.13 -15.35
CA ASP A 218 8.14 1.97 -14.88
C ASP A 218 8.61 3.36 -14.42
N ALA A 219 9.91 3.62 -14.25
CA ALA A 219 10.40 4.95 -13.84
C ALA A 219 10.23 6.05 -14.92
N GLN A 220 9.74 5.72 -16.13
CA GLN A 220 9.61 6.66 -17.25
C GLN A 220 8.83 7.96 -16.96
N PRO A 221 7.79 8.03 -16.09
CA PRO A 221 7.11 9.29 -15.80
C PRO A 221 8.03 10.36 -15.20
N PHE A 222 9.05 9.95 -14.43
CA PHE A 222 10.06 10.86 -13.89
C PHE A 222 10.92 11.48 -15.00
N PHE A 223 11.23 10.70 -16.03
CA PHE A 223 11.98 11.17 -17.20
C PHE A 223 11.13 12.05 -18.11
N PHE A 224 9.82 11.76 -18.25
CA PHE A 224 8.87 12.62 -18.96
C PHE A 224 8.79 14.02 -18.34
N TRP A 225 8.64 14.08 -17.02
CA TRP A 225 8.60 15.36 -16.31
C TRP A 225 9.91 16.14 -16.41
N GLY A 226 11.04 15.47 -16.26
CA GLY A 226 12.31 16.16 -16.33
C GLY A 226 12.65 16.65 -17.75
N ASP A 227 12.24 15.93 -18.81
CA ASP A 227 12.33 16.41 -20.19
C ASP A 227 11.50 17.70 -20.41
N GLN A 228 10.31 17.79 -19.80
CA GLN A 228 9.47 19.00 -19.86
C GLN A 228 10.04 20.17 -19.04
N THR A 229 10.75 19.86 -17.94
CA THR A 229 11.18 20.86 -16.96
C THR A 229 12.60 21.36 -17.22
N PHE A 230 13.48 20.48 -17.66
CA PHE A 230 14.92 20.71 -17.80
C PHE A 230 15.45 20.32 -19.19
N ASP A 231 14.56 20.17 -20.18
CA ASP A 231 14.88 19.74 -21.54
C ASP A 231 15.41 18.31 -21.70
N THR A 232 15.67 17.93 -22.96
CA THR A 232 16.07 16.56 -23.37
C THR A 232 17.39 16.12 -22.74
N SER A 233 18.25 17.05 -22.33
CA SER A 233 19.49 16.73 -21.63
C SER A 233 19.25 16.07 -20.27
N TRP A 234 18.04 16.18 -19.68
CA TRP A 234 17.69 15.59 -18.40
C TRP A 234 17.97 14.08 -18.31
N GLY A 235 17.37 13.28 -19.20
CA GLY A 235 17.47 11.82 -19.14
C GLY A 235 18.90 11.31 -19.34
N ILE A 236 19.71 12.11 -20.03
CA ILE A 236 21.13 11.86 -20.29
C ILE A 236 21.94 12.26 -19.05
N SER A 237 21.94 13.54 -18.69
CA SER A 237 22.81 14.14 -17.68
C SER A 237 22.75 13.50 -16.28
N LEU A 238 21.61 12.93 -15.87
CA LEU A 238 21.50 12.21 -14.60
C LEU A 238 22.51 11.06 -14.46
N GLY A 239 22.86 10.40 -15.57
CA GLY A 239 23.89 9.35 -15.58
C GLY A 239 25.29 9.88 -15.28
N MET A 240 25.56 11.17 -15.55
CA MET A 240 26.87 11.80 -15.39
C MET A 240 27.24 12.04 -13.92
N GLY A 241 26.24 12.24 -13.04
CA GLY A 241 26.46 12.37 -11.60
C GLY A 241 27.18 11.15 -11.01
N GLY A 242 27.04 10.00 -11.67
CA GLY A 242 27.75 8.77 -11.37
C GLY A 242 26.97 7.82 -10.47
N ARG A 243 27.37 6.55 -10.52
CA ARG A 243 26.68 5.39 -9.91
C ARG A 243 26.19 5.61 -8.48
N GLN A 244 26.98 6.29 -7.66
CA GLN A 244 26.66 6.51 -6.24
C GLN A 244 25.38 7.33 -6.04
N TYR A 245 25.11 8.28 -6.93
CA TYR A 245 23.87 9.08 -6.94
C TYR A 245 22.67 8.27 -7.38
N LEU A 246 22.84 7.29 -8.27
CA LEU A 246 21.70 6.50 -8.75
C LEU A 246 21.34 5.33 -7.81
N LYS A 247 22.30 4.84 -7.01
CA LYS A 247 22.15 3.58 -6.27
C LYS A 247 21.36 3.72 -4.97
N TYR A 248 21.57 4.81 -4.24
CA TYR A 248 21.03 4.99 -2.89
C TYR A 248 20.05 6.16 -2.87
N PRO A 249 18.84 6.02 -2.30
CA PRO A 249 17.85 7.11 -2.25
C PRO A 249 18.41 8.43 -1.70
N ARG A 250 19.22 8.37 -0.63
CA ARG A 250 19.88 9.55 -0.06
C ARG A 250 20.75 10.30 -1.06
N ARG A 251 21.49 9.57 -1.90
CA ARG A 251 22.34 10.18 -2.92
C ARG A 251 21.52 10.58 -4.15
N ALA A 252 20.49 9.81 -4.51
CA ALA A 252 19.58 10.20 -5.59
C ALA A 252 18.86 11.50 -5.27
N ALA A 253 18.57 11.77 -4.01
CA ALA A 253 17.98 13.03 -3.59
C ALA A 253 18.88 14.24 -3.85
N GLU A 254 20.20 14.05 -3.92
CA GLU A 254 21.17 15.10 -4.24
C GLU A 254 21.20 15.45 -5.75
N LEU A 255 20.47 14.71 -6.61
CA LEU A 255 20.37 15.00 -8.06
C LEU A 255 19.62 16.30 -8.35
N LEU A 256 18.73 16.70 -7.44
CA LEU A 256 17.91 17.89 -7.55
C LEU A 256 17.91 18.66 -6.23
N PRO A 257 17.84 19.99 -6.26
CA PRO A 257 17.50 20.76 -5.08
C PRO A 257 16.16 20.30 -4.46
N PRO A 258 15.99 20.31 -3.13
CA PRO A 258 14.76 19.87 -2.46
C PRO A 258 13.47 20.46 -3.04
N GLU A 259 13.48 21.74 -3.40
CA GLU A 259 12.33 22.44 -3.97
C GLU A 259 11.89 21.88 -5.34
N ARG A 260 12.82 21.28 -6.11
CA ARG A 260 12.53 20.64 -7.39
C ARG A 260 11.92 19.26 -7.23
N TRP A 261 12.21 18.55 -6.13
CA TRP A 261 11.48 17.34 -5.78
C TRP A 261 10.01 17.65 -5.46
N LEU A 262 9.73 18.80 -4.84
CA LEU A 262 8.35 19.25 -4.63
C LEU A 262 7.67 19.64 -5.95
N ASP A 263 8.39 20.25 -6.89
CA ASP A 263 7.84 20.55 -8.23
C ASP A 263 7.39 19.27 -8.94
N TRP A 264 8.18 18.19 -8.84
CA TRP A 264 7.82 16.86 -9.34
C TRP A 264 6.53 16.33 -8.70
N ALA A 265 6.41 16.42 -7.37
CA ALA A 265 5.21 16.00 -6.64
C ALA A 265 3.97 16.82 -7.05
N ILE A 266 4.11 18.13 -7.20
CA ILE A 266 3.02 19.02 -7.63
C ILE A 266 2.62 18.73 -9.09
N ALA A 267 3.57 18.46 -9.98
CA ALA A 267 3.28 18.14 -11.38
C ALA A 267 2.43 16.87 -11.51
N GLN A 268 2.67 15.88 -10.65
CA GLN A 268 1.84 14.68 -10.55
C GLN A 268 0.43 14.99 -10.05
N ALA A 269 0.31 15.75 -8.97
CA ALA A 269 -0.98 16.15 -8.41
C ALA A 269 -1.83 16.97 -9.38
N LYS A 270 -1.20 17.86 -10.15
CA LYS A 270 -1.87 18.64 -11.21
C LYS A 270 -2.11 17.85 -12.49
N GLN A 271 -1.59 16.62 -12.60
CA GLN A 271 -1.62 15.80 -13.80
C GLN A 271 -1.06 16.53 -15.03
N THR A 272 -0.03 17.37 -14.85
CA THR A 272 0.55 18.19 -15.93
C THR A 272 1.66 17.48 -16.70
N ILE A 273 2.06 16.29 -16.25
CA ILE A 273 3.07 15.48 -16.94
C ILE A 273 2.41 14.89 -18.18
N THR A 274 3.02 15.08 -19.34
CA THR A 274 2.57 14.48 -20.61
C THR A 274 3.56 13.42 -21.09
N MET A 275 3.14 12.61 -22.05
CA MET A 275 4.06 11.81 -22.87
C MET A 275 5.00 12.73 -23.68
N PRO A 276 6.13 12.22 -24.22
CA PRO A 276 7.06 13.02 -25.02
C PRO A 276 6.46 13.65 -26.29
N ASP A 277 5.40 13.06 -26.85
CA ASP A 277 4.63 13.58 -27.98
C ASP A 277 3.47 14.52 -27.56
N GLY A 278 3.42 14.91 -26.28
CA GLY A 278 2.52 15.95 -25.75
C GLY A 278 1.12 15.46 -25.35
N ARG A 279 0.75 14.21 -25.64
CA ARG A 279 -0.52 13.63 -25.16
C ARG A 279 -0.49 13.41 -23.64
N PRO A 280 -1.64 13.45 -22.94
CA PRO A 280 -1.69 13.14 -21.50
C PRO A 280 -1.14 11.73 -21.20
N LEU A 281 -0.66 11.53 -19.97
CA LEU A 281 -0.36 10.17 -19.51
C LEU A 281 -1.64 9.31 -19.52
N PRO A 282 -1.54 8.02 -19.85
CA PRO A 282 -2.68 7.09 -19.85
C PRO A 282 -3.23 6.81 -18.45
N HIS A 283 -2.39 6.97 -17.42
CA HIS A 283 -2.73 6.77 -16.02
C HIS A 283 -2.20 7.94 -15.18
N HIS A 284 -2.86 8.19 -14.05
CA HIS A 284 -2.51 9.26 -13.13
C HIS A 284 -2.50 8.73 -11.69
N PRO A 285 -1.70 9.33 -10.80
CA PRO A 285 -1.73 8.95 -9.40
C PRO A 285 -3.06 9.39 -8.77
N GLN A 286 -3.54 8.58 -7.83
CA GLN A 286 -4.76 8.86 -7.08
C GLN A 286 -4.43 9.49 -5.74
N PHE A 287 -5.30 10.39 -5.28
CA PHE A 287 -5.24 10.88 -3.90
C PHE A 287 -5.81 9.82 -2.96
N GLU A 288 -5.05 9.45 -1.94
CA GLU A 288 -5.55 8.57 -0.88
C GLU A 288 -6.20 9.42 0.21
N SER A 289 -7.38 9.00 0.68
CA SER A 289 -8.07 9.70 1.77
C SER A 289 -7.22 9.69 3.03
N LEU A 290 -7.02 10.85 3.63
CA LEU A 290 -6.41 11.03 4.93
C LEU A 290 -7.47 11.62 5.85
N GLU A 291 -8.10 10.77 6.64
CA GLU A 291 -9.09 11.24 7.61
C GLU A 291 -8.36 11.77 8.84
N LEU A 292 -8.56 13.07 9.14
CA LEU A 292 -8.25 13.60 10.46
C LEU A 292 -9.42 13.26 11.36
N THR A 293 -9.37 12.12 12.02
CA THR A 293 -10.30 11.80 13.11
C THR A 293 -10.12 12.80 14.25
N ASP A 294 -11.07 12.84 15.18
CA ASP A 294 -10.97 13.69 16.38
C ASP A 294 -9.75 13.36 17.27
N SER A 295 -8.98 12.33 16.92
CA SER A 295 -7.73 11.88 17.55
C SER A 295 -6.51 12.74 17.23
N CYS A 296 -6.64 14.07 17.31
CA CYS A 296 -5.56 15.05 17.35
C CYS A 296 -4.55 15.14 16.19
N GLY A 297 -4.49 14.17 15.27
CA GLY A 297 -3.53 14.20 14.18
C GLY A 297 -3.51 12.94 13.32
N SER A 298 -2.89 13.06 12.15
CA SER A 298 -2.61 11.96 11.24
C SER A 298 -1.23 12.13 10.63
N TYR A 299 -0.70 11.06 10.04
CA TYR A 299 0.63 11.04 9.47
C TYR A 299 0.58 10.73 7.97
N ILE A 300 1.42 11.44 7.21
CA ILE A 300 1.74 11.07 5.84
C ILE A 300 3.11 10.41 5.86
N ASP A 301 3.10 9.09 5.75
CA ASP A 301 4.29 8.27 5.70
C ASP A 301 4.56 7.77 4.28
N GLY A 302 5.82 7.45 3.99
CA GLY A 302 6.22 6.86 2.72
C GLY A 302 7.73 6.65 2.60
N PRO A 303 8.20 5.88 1.60
CA PRO A 303 9.62 5.72 1.33
C PRO A 303 10.29 7.04 0.88
N PRO A 304 11.63 7.15 0.95
CA PRO A 304 12.35 8.28 0.37
C PRO A 304 12.09 8.41 -1.13
N LEU A 305 12.05 9.65 -1.65
CA LEU A 305 11.81 9.95 -3.06
C LEU A 305 10.51 9.38 -3.65
N SER A 306 9.60 8.93 -2.80
CA SER A 306 8.22 8.61 -3.16
C SER A 306 7.34 9.85 -2.97
N VAL A 307 6.42 10.10 -3.91
CA VAL A 307 5.41 11.14 -3.73
C VAL A 307 4.18 10.53 -3.10
N GLN A 308 3.71 11.15 -2.03
CA GLN A 308 2.46 10.83 -1.37
C GLN A 308 1.45 11.92 -1.70
N LEU A 309 0.30 11.50 -2.26
CA LEU A 309 -0.84 12.36 -2.55
C LEU A 309 -1.96 12.03 -1.55
N ARG A 310 -2.44 13.05 -0.82
CA ARG A 310 -3.45 12.86 0.22
C ARG A 310 -4.61 13.82 0.05
N GLU A 311 -5.82 13.29 0.16
CA GLU A 311 -7.04 14.06 0.27
C GLU A 311 -7.41 14.14 1.76
N LEU A 312 -7.08 15.26 2.39
CA LEU A 312 -7.35 15.48 3.80
C LEU A 312 -8.83 15.76 4.02
N ARG A 313 -9.48 14.89 4.77
CA ARG A 313 -10.89 15.01 5.14
C ARG A 313 -11.04 15.39 6.61
N LEU A 314 -11.74 16.49 6.84
CA LEU A 314 -12.13 16.93 8.17
C LEU A 314 -13.47 16.33 8.59
N PRO A 315 -13.68 16.03 9.89
CA PRO A 315 -14.98 15.62 10.41
C PRO A 315 -16.06 16.67 10.15
N VAL A 316 -17.31 16.24 10.02
CA VAL A 316 -18.44 17.15 9.80
C VAL A 316 -18.58 18.10 10.99
N GLY A 317 -18.54 19.41 10.72
CA GLY A 317 -18.61 20.44 11.76
C GLY A 317 -17.27 20.76 12.44
N ALA A 318 -16.17 20.11 12.05
CA ALA A 318 -14.85 20.48 12.54
C ALA A 318 -14.51 21.90 12.09
N ALA A 319 -14.34 22.79 13.05
CA ALA A 319 -13.88 24.16 12.85
C ALA A 319 -12.52 24.31 13.55
N GLY A 320 -11.53 24.85 12.84
CA GLY A 320 -10.22 25.11 13.41
C GLY A 320 -9.12 25.06 12.37
N PRO A 321 -7.97 25.71 12.62
CA PRO A 321 -6.81 25.59 11.76
C PRO A 321 -6.27 24.16 11.76
N ILE A 322 -5.61 23.81 10.65
CA ILE A 322 -4.83 22.58 10.50
C ILE A 322 -3.37 22.96 10.66
N THR A 323 -2.65 22.35 11.59
CA THR A 323 -1.19 22.46 11.67
C THR A 323 -0.55 21.37 10.82
N ILE A 324 0.28 21.73 9.87
CA ILE A 324 1.12 20.81 9.11
C ILE A 324 2.55 20.96 9.61
N LYS A 325 3.13 19.89 10.13
CA LYS A 325 4.54 19.79 10.52
C LYS A 325 5.29 19.00 9.47
N ALA A 326 5.89 19.70 8.52
CA ALA A 326 6.62 19.09 7.41
C ALA A 326 7.98 18.46 7.85
N GLY A 327 8.58 18.95 8.94
CA GLY A 327 9.92 18.53 9.34
C GLY A 327 10.94 18.77 8.22
N ASN A 328 11.62 17.71 7.79
CA ASN A 328 12.56 17.73 6.65
C ASN A 328 11.89 17.41 5.30
N ALA A 329 10.62 17.02 5.30
CA ALA A 329 9.88 16.74 4.09
C ALA A 329 9.63 18.02 3.30
N GLN A 330 9.41 17.86 1.99
CA GLN A 330 8.85 18.91 1.15
C GLN A 330 7.36 18.65 1.01
N VAL A 331 6.56 19.65 1.39
CA VAL A 331 5.10 19.53 1.44
C VAL A 331 4.47 20.73 0.74
N ALA A 332 3.37 20.50 0.04
CA ALA A 332 2.51 21.57 -0.44
C ALA A 332 1.04 21.18 -0.28
N TYR A 333 0.17 22.17 -0.12
CA TYR A 333 -1.27 21.98 -0.14
C TYR A 333 -1.92 22.85 -1.18
N GLN A 334 -3.11 22.46 -1.64
CA GLN A 334 -3.92 23.28 -2.52
C GLN A 334 -4.82 24.20 -1.70
N ASN A 335 -4.70 25.52 -1.88
CA ASN A 335 -5.54 26.51 -1.21
C ASN A 335 -6.93 26.61 -1.88
N ALA A 336 -7.83 27.40 -1.30
CA ALA A 336 -9.19 27.60 -1.83
C ALA A 336 -9.23 28.25 -3.24
N ALA A 337 -8.17 28.92 -3.66
CA ALA A 337 -8.03 29.47 -5.02
C ALA A 337 -7.52 28.43 -6.04
N GLY A 338 -7.26 27.19 -5.61
CA GLY A 338 -6.69 26.13 -6.45
C GLY A 338 -5.18 26.20 -6.62
N GLU A 339 -4.49 27.09 -5.91
CA GLU A 339 -3.04 27.28 -5.99
C GLU A 339 -2.30 26.36 -5.01
N TRP A 340 -1.13 25.88 -5.41
CA TRP A 340 -0.29 25.04 -4.57
C TRP A 340 0.64 25.89 -3.71
N VAL A 341 0.42 25.86 -2.39
CA VAL A 341 1.18 26.61 -1.39
C VAL A 341 2.20 25.69 -0.73
N ARG A 342 3.47 26.06 -0.79
CA ARG A 342 4.57 25.30 -0.16
C ARG A 342 4.56 25.48 1.35
N VAL A 343 4.84 24.40 2.06
CA VAL A 343 4.97 24.36 3.52
C VAL A 343 6.44 24.18 3.88
N THR A 344 6.95 25.03 4.76
CA THR A 344 8.30 24.91 5.32
C THR A 344 8.19 24.87 6.84
N GLY A 345 8.82 23.88 7.47
CA GLY A 345 8.74 23.69 8.92
C GLY A 345 7.32 23.37 9.39
N THR A 346 6.80 24.18 10.31
CA THR A 346 5.44 24.04 10.86
C THR A 346 4.59 25.23 10.40
N VAL A 347 3.43 24.96 9.80
CA VAL A 347 2.51 25.98 9.31
C VAL A 347 1.11 25.68 9.81
N GLU A 348 0.41 26.71 10.29
CA GLU A 348 -1.04 26.67 10.52
C GLU A 348 -1.76 27.15 9.27
N VAL A 349 -2.67 26.32 8.76
CA VAL A 349 -3.52 26.60 7.61
C VAL A 349 -4.91 26.88 8.15
N ALA A 350 -5.44 28.07 7.87
CA ALA A 350 -6.83 28.39 8.20
C ALA A 350 -7.74 27.34 7.54
N SER A 351 -8.74 26.83 8.28
CA SER A 351 -9.61 25.74 7.86
C SER A 351 -10.02 25.88 6.39
N ALA A 352 -9.37 25.10 5.52
CA ALA A 352 -9.68 25.09 4.10
C ALA A 352 -11.02 24.37 3.90
N ALA A 353 -11.69 24.61 2.77
CA ALA A 353 -12.82 23.78 2.39
C ALA A 353 -12.36 22.30 2.37
N SER A 354 -13.06 21.44 3.10
CA SER A 354 -12.84 19.99 3.06
C SER A 354 -13.47 19.44 1.78
N PRO A 355 -12.77 18.61 0.98
CA PRO A 355 -11.43 18.09 1.24
C PRO A 355 -10.28 19.03 0.83
N MET A 356 -9.18 18.97 1.59
CA MET A 356 -7.94 19.69 1.29
C MET A 356 -6.92 18.75 0.63
N LEU A 357 -6.37 19.12 -0.52
CA LEU A 357 -5.37 18.30 -1.21
C LEU A 357 -3.96 18.62 -0.70
N LEU A 358 -3.21 17.56 -0.41
CA LEU A 358 -1.83 17.60 0.09
C LEU A 358 -0.93 16.76 -0.81
N VAL A 359 0.28 17.27 -1.03
CA VAL A 359 1.39 16.50 -1.59
C VAL A 359 2.59 16.54 -0.65
N ALA A 360 3.28 15.41 -0.54
CA ALA A 360 4.48 15.31 0.26
C ALA A 360 5.52 14.40 -0.40
N ILE A 361 6.80 14.75 -0.24
CA ILE A 361 7.95 13.95 -0.68
C ILE A 361 9.13 14.18 0.27
N MET A 362 9.93 13.15 0.53
CA MET A 362 11.13 13.24 1.37
C MET A 362 12.42 13.19 0.53
N PRO A 363 13.08 14.34 0.29
CA PRO A 363 14.35 14.40 -0.44
C PRO A 363 15.59 14.30 0.46
N SER A 364 15.50 13.67 1.64
CA SER A 364 16.67 13.46 2.53
C SER A 364 17.28 12.06 2.42
N GLY A 365 16.56 11.11 1.81
CA GLY A 365 16.91 9.69 1.83
C GLY A 365 16.37 8.92 3.04
N ASP A 366 15.74 9.61 4.00
CA ASP A 366 14.97 8.99 5.08
C ASP A 366 13.52 8.74 4.63
N ASN A 367 12.77 7.98 5.41
CA ASN A 367 11.34 7.84 5.17
C ASN A 367 10.64 9.18 5.39
N LEU A 368 9.63 9.44 4.57
CA LEU A 368 8.69 10.51 4.76
C LEU A 368 7.93 10.29 6.08
N ASN A 369 7.80 11.36 6.86
CA ASN A 369 6.97 11.44 8.05
C ASN A 369 6.54 12.90 8.19
N VAL A 370 5.30 13.18 7.80
CA VAL A 370 4.67 14.51 7.95
C VAL A 370 3.52 14.36 8.91
N GLU A 371 3.54 15.13 10.00
CA GLU A 371 2.46 15.14 10.97
C GLU A 371 1.47 16.26 10.59
N VAL A 372 0.18 15.90 10.51
CA VAL A 372 -0.92 16.82 10.26
C VAL A 372 -1.82 16.81 11.49
N LEU A 373 -2.01 17.94 12.14
CA LEU A 373 -2.77 18.09 13.38
C LEU A 373 -3.92 19.06 13.20
N ARG A 374 -4.98 18.89 14.00
CA ARG A 374 -5.99 19.93 14.19
C ARG A 374 -5.56 20.79 15.39
N SER A 375 -5.25 22.07 15.17
CA SER A 375 -4.82 22.98 16.25
C SER A 375 -6.06 23.49 16.97
N GLY A 376 -6.23 23.18 18.27
CA GLY A 376 -7.34 23.76 19.04
C GLY A 376 -7.78 23.09 20.33
N GLU A 377 -7.43 21.84 20.61
CA GLU A 377 -7.83 21.17 21.86
C GLU A 377 -6.60 20.62 22.59
N ARG A 378 -6.47 21.04 23.86
CA ARG A 378 -5.37 20.71 24.75
C ARG A 378 -5.20 19.18 24.85
N ASP A 379 -4.02 18.69 24.43
CA ASP A 379 -3.13 17.63 24.97
C ASP A 379 -3.65 16.47 25.87
N VAL A 380 -4.95 16.28 26.10
CA VAL A 380 -5.47 15.33 27.11
C VAL A 380 -6.39 14.26 26.50
N SER A 381 -6.95 14.44 25.29
CA SER A 381 -7.84 13.45 24.67
C SER A 381 -7.18 12.52 23.64
N CYS A 382 -5.91 12.72 23.29
CA CYS A 382 -5.26 12.07 22.15
C CYS A 382 -4.91 10.57 22.35
N ALA A 383 -5.20 9.99 23.51
CA ALA A 383 -4.75 8.64 23.88
C ALA A 383 -5.76 7.51 23.59
N CYS A 384 -6.91 7.76 22.96
CA CYS A 384 -7.98 6.76 22.90
C CYS A 384 -8.64 6.66 21.51
N HIS A 385 -7.91 6.08 20.56
CA HIS A 385 -8.52 5.53 19.34
C HIS A 385 -8.05 4.08 19.17
N ILE A 386 -8.94 3.11 19.41
CA ILE A 386 -8.72 1.70 19.04
C ILE A 386 -9.35 1.49 17.67
N GLY A 387 -8.69 1.98 16.62
CA GLY A 387 -8.96 1.67 15.21
C GLY A 387 -10.44 1.64 14.75
N SER A 388 -10.67 0.97 13.62
CA SER A 388 -11.99 0.61 13.09
C SER A 388 -12.19 -0.89 13.27
N TRP A 389 -13.33 -1.30 13.83
CA TRP A 389 -13.63 -2.70 14.10
C TRP A 389 -14.43 -3.34 12.97
N LYS A 390 -14.23 -4.64 12.72
CA LYS A 390 -15.04 -5.43 11.78
C LYS A 390 -15.39 -6.77 12.41
N GLU A 391 -16.67 -7.11 12.39
CA GLU A 391 -17.19 -8.37 12.93
C GLU A 391 -16.73 -9.57 12.09
N GLN A 392 -16.24 -10.62 12.76
CA GLN A 392 -15.98 -11.91 12.14
C GLN A 392 -16.44 -13.01 13.10
N ALA A 393 -17.54 -13.67 12.78
CA ALA A 393 -18.03 -14.80 13.56
C ALA A 393 -17.02 -15.96 13.49
N THR A 394 -16.28 -16.19 14.57
CA THR A 394 -15.54 -17.45 14.75
C THR A 394 -16.46 -18.47 15.37
N ALA A 395 -16.86 -19.48 14.58
CA ALA A 395 -17.45 -20.69 15.10
C ALA A 395 -16.37 -21.46 15.87
N ASP A 396 -16.25 -21.22 17.17
CA ASP A 396 -15.44 -22.07 18.03
C ASP A 396 -16.30 -23.24 18.51
N SER A 397 -15.96 -24.45 18.08
CA SER A 397 -16.64 -25.69 18.50
C SER A 397 -16.48 -25.98 19.99
N ASP A 398 -15.54 -25.29 20.65
CA ASP A 398 -15.16 -25.54 22.04
C ASP A 398 -15.79 -24.51 23.01
N ALA A 399 -16.60 -23.58 22.50
CA ALA A 399 -17.32 -22.60 23.31
C ALA A 399 -18.47 -23.25 24.13
N GLN A 400 -18.25 -23.50 25.42
CA GLN A 400 -19.25 -24.12 26.30
C GLN A 400 -20.43 -23.19 26.63
N ASP A 401 -21.60 -23.79 26.81
CA ASP A 401 -22.91 -23.15 26.94
C ASP A 401 -23.01 -22.23 28.17
N SER A 402 -23.12 -20.92 27.95
CA SER A 402 -23.10 -19.88 28.99
C SER A 402 -24.34 -19.84 29.87
N MET A 403 -25.39 -20.60 29.52
CA MET A 403 -26.67 -20.60 30.25
C MET A 403 -26.79 -21.69 31.32
N LYS A 404 -25.75 -22.52 31.51
CA LYS A 404 -25.73 -23.59 32.52
C LYS A 404 -26.01 -23.08 33.94
N GLY A 405 -25.43 -21.95 34.33
CA GLY A 405 -25.66 -21.34 35.65
C GLY A 405 -27.11 -20.85 35.85
N ALA A 406 -27.72 -20.29 34.81
CA ALA A 406 -29.13 -19.88 34.85
C ALA A 406 -30.07 -21.10 34.98
N LEU A 407 -29.76 -22.19 34.26
CA LEU A 407 -30.49 -23.45 34.36
C LEU A 407 -30.32 -24.11 35.74
N GLU A 408 -29.13 -24.06 36.34
CA GLU A 408 -28.89 -24.53 37.72
C GLU A 408 -29.61 -23.67 38.77
N ALA A 409 -29.66 -22.34 38.59
CA ALA A 409 -30.40 -21.45 39.47
C ALA A 409 -31.91 -21.71 39.41
N MET A 410 -32.47 -21.90 38.20
CA MET A 410 -33.88 -22.27 38.01
C MET A 410 -34.21 -23.62 38.66
N GLU A 411 -33.31 -24.59 38.61
CA GLU A 411 -33.51 -25.89 39.25
C GLU A 411 -33.46 -25.78 40.78
N LYS A 412 -32.63 -24.89 41.34
CA LYS A 412 -32.59 -24.62 42.78
C LYS A 412 -33.88 -23.96 43.31
N VAL A 413 -34.52 -23.09 42.53
CA VAL A 413 -35.80 -22.47 42.92
C VAL A 413 -37.02 -23.35 42.61
N ARG A 414 -36.88 -24.44 41.84
CA ARG A 414 -37.96 -25.39 41.52
C ARG A 414 -38.71 -25.91 42.76
N GLY A 415 -37.98 -26.18 43.85
CA GLY A 415 -38.56 -26.65 45.11
C GLY A 415 -39.33 -25.57 45.91
N MET A 416 -39.24 -24.31 45.48
CA MET A 416 -39.85 -23.15 46.13
C MET A 416 -41.05 -22.59 45.35
N ILE A 417 -41.36 -23.17 44.18
CA ILE A 417 -42.43 -22.71 43.30
C ILE A 417 -43.69 -23.59 43.50
N PRO A 418 -44.88 -22.99 43.71
CA PRO A 418 -46.14 -23.74 43.83
C PRO A 418 -46.41 -24.66 42.63
N PRO A 419 -47.06 -25.83 42.82
CA PRO A 419 -47.24 -26.82 41.77
C PRO A 419 -47.93 -26.29 40.49
N ASP A 420 -48.83 -25.33 40.63
CA ASP A 420 -49.55 -24.67 39.53
C ASP A 420 -48.70 -23.68 38.72
N GLN A 421 -47.50 -23.36 39.19
CA GLN A 421 -46.55 -22.46 38.51
C GLN A 421 -45.32 -23.19 37.93
N LEU A 422 -45.17 -24.49 38.20
CA LEU A 422 -44.07 -25.31 37.68
C LEU A 422 -44.05 -25.38 36.14
N GLU A 423 -45.22 -25.30 35.51
CA GLU A 423 -45.33 -25.32 34.05
C GLU A 423 -44.68 -24.08 33.39
N ASN A 424 -44.80 -22.91 34.04
CA ASN A 424 -44.17 -21.68 33.58
C ASN A 424 -42.64 -21.71 33.76
N LEU A 425 -42.15 -22.30 34.86
CA LEU A 425 -40.72 -22.53 35.07
C LEU A 425 -40.14 -23.45 33.99
N GLU A 426 -40.81 -24.56 33.67
CA GLU A 426 -40.39 -25.50 32.62
C GLU A 426 -40.50 -24.91 31.21
N LYS A 427 -41.41 -23.96 30.99
CA LYS A 427 -41.49 -23.18 29.75
C LYS A 427 -40.30 -22.23 29.63
N ALA A 428 -39.96 -21.48 30.67
CA ALA A 428 -38.79 -20.60 30.70
C ALA A 428 -37.48 -21.40 30.54
N LYS A 429 -37.38 -22.58 31.15
CA LYS A 429 -36.23 -23.49 31.00
C LYS A 429 -36.05 -23.94 29.54
N ARG A 430 -37.14 -24.36 28.88
CA ARG A 430 -37.15 -24.71 27.46
C ARG A 430 -36.79 -23.52 26.57
N MET A 431 -37.26 -22.32 26.91
CA MET A 431 -36.91 -21.11 26.17
C MET A 431 -35.41 -20.79 26.26
N ILE A 432 -34.81 -20.87 27.45
CA ILE A 432 -33.36 -20.68 27.66
C ILE A 432 -32.55 -21.74 26.90
N GLN A 433 -33.00 -23.00 26.92
CA GLN A 433 -32.37 -24.09 26.16
C GLN A 433 -32.53 -23.95 24.64
N SER A 434 -33.59 -23.30 24.17
CA SER A 434 -33.89 -23.08 22.75
C SER A 434 -33.31 -21.78 22.17
N ALA A 435 -32.81 -20.87 23.02
CA ALA A 435 -32.17 -19.64 22.59
C ALA A 435 -30.88 -20.00 21.85
N ASP A 436 -30.92 -19.96 20.52
CA ASP A 436 -29.82 -20.37 19.63
C ASP A 436 -28.54 -19.62 20.01
N THR A 437 -27.52 -20.36 20.40
CA THR A 437 -26.27 -19.84 20.97
C THR A 437 -25.34 -19.25 19.90
N LYS A 438 -25.84 -18.85 18.74
CA LYS A 438 -25.03 -18.31 17.63
C LYS A 438 -25.01 -16.77 17.54
N ASP A 439 -25.95 -16.07 18.16
CA ASP A 439 -25.99 -14.59 18.20
C ASP A 439 -25.53 -14.07 19.57
N ARG A 440 -24.24 -14.17 19.86
CA ARG A 440 -23.67 -13.93 21.19
C ARG A 440 -23.22 -12.48 21.45
N PHE A 441 -24.07 -11.49 21.20
CA PHE A 441 -24.00 -10.20 21.92
C PHE A 441 -25.36 -9.51 21.99
N ARG A 442 -26.28 -10.10 22.74
CA ARG A 442 -27.55 -9.46 23.13
C ARG A 442 -27.63 -9.32 24.65
N PHE A 443 -26.65 -8.64 25.26
CA PHE A 443 -26.61 -8.43 26.71
C PHE A 443 -27.80 -7.62 27.27
N ARG A 444 -28.55 -6.89 26.42
CA ARG A 444 -29.71 -6.09 26.86
C ARG A 444 -31.03 -6.50 26.25
N SER A 445 -31.04 -6.97 25.00
CA SER A 445 -32.28 -7.27 24.28
C SER A 445 -32.86 -8.64 24.61
N ALA A 446 -32.04 -9.66 24.92
CA ALA A 446 -32.55 -10.99 25.23
C ALA A 446 -33.17 -11.06 26.64
N THR A 447 -32.50 -10.50 27.66
CA THR A 447 -33.04 -10.43 29.03
C THR A 447 -34.31 -9.59 29.10
N LYS A 448 -34.32 -8.46 28.37
CA LYS A 448 -35.48 -7.60 28.23
C LYS A 448 -36.63 -8.31 27.49
N GLN A 449 -36.37 -9.02 26.39
CA GLN A 449 -37.40 -9.82 25.70
C GLN A 449 -37.92 -10.99 26.52
N ILE A 450 -37.07 -11.68 27.28
CA ILE A 450 -37.49 -12.84 28.10
C ILE A 450 -38.33 -12.40 29.30
N PHE A 451 -38.00 -11.27 29.94
CA PHE A 451 -38.70 -10.80 31.14
C PHE A 451 -39.81 -9.77 30.89
N GLU A 452 -39.75 -8.96 29.83
CA GLU A 452 -40.87 -8.07 29.44
C GLU A 452 -42.07 -8.85 28.90
N MET A 453 -41.86 -10.05 28.34
CA MET A 453 -42.96 -10.92 27.89
C MET A 453 -43.87 -11.40 29.03
N ASP A 454 -43.38 -11.40 30.28
CA ASP A 454 -44.14 -11.73 31.50
C ASP A 454 -44.35 -10.49 32.41
N GLY A 455 -44.21 -9.27 31.87
CA GLY A 455 -44.51 -8.02 32.58
C GLY A 455 -43.42 -7.50 33.53
N GLY A 456 -42.18 -8.00 33.43
CA GLY A 456 -41.05 -7.55 34.25
C GLY A 456 -40.25 -6.38 33.65
N ASN A 457 -39.57 -5.63 34.52
CA ASN A 457 -38.67 -4.52 34.21
C ASN A 457 -37.22 -4.88 34.55
N VAL A 458 -36.27 -4.41 33.74
CA VAL A 458 -34.82 -4.52 34.03
C VAL A 458 -34.26 -3.12 34.27
N ASN A 459 -33.70 -2.88 35.45
CA ASN A 459 -33.12 -1.61 35.87
C ASN A 459 -31.61 -1.76 36.06
N TYR A 460 -30.80 -1.06 35.26
CA TYR A 460 -29.34 -1.08 35.36
C TYR A 460 -28.85 -0.02 36.35
N GLN A 461 -27.84 -0.33 37.17
CA GLN A 461 -27.27 0.64 38.13
C GLN A 461 -26.42 1.71 37.44
N HIS A 462 -25.97 1.43 36.22
CA HIS A 462 -25.19 2.34 35.36
C HIS A 462 -25.84 2.47 33.99
N SER A 463 -25.50 3.52 33.24
CA SER A 463 -26.03 3.73 31.88
C SER A 463 -25.63 2.62 30.89
N GLY A 464 -24.61 1.82 31.25
CA GLY A 464 -23.92 0.85 30.41
C GLY A 464 -23.07 -0.12 31.24
N PRO A 465 -22.68 -1.29 30.70
CA PRO A 465 -21.61 -2.07 31.28
C PRO A 465 -20.32 -1.25 31.29
N MET A 466 -19.55 -1.33 32.38
CA MET A 466 -18.23 -0.70 32.51
C MET A 466 -17.16 -1.69 32.09
N VAL A 467 -16.54 -1.48 30.93
CA VAL A 467 -15.40 -2.31 30.49
C VAL A 467 -14.10 -1.70 31.04
N THR A 468 -13.10 -2.51 31.35
CA THR A 468 -11.79 -2.03 31.75
C THR A 468 -10.71 -2.94 31.18
N PHE A 469 -9.83 -2.39 30.34
CA PHE A 469 -8.66 -3.10 29.81
C PHE A 469 -7.41 -2.75 30.62
N ARG A 470 -6.66 -3.78 31.00
CA ARG A 470 -5.39 -3.66 31.74
C ARG A 470 -4.22 -3.91 30.80
N ALA A 471 -3.10 -3.23 31.10
CA ALA A 471 -1.86 -3.33 30.32
C ALA A 471 -1.20 -4.73 30.37
N ASP A 472 -1.58 -5.57 31.34
CA ASP A 472 -1.12 -6.96 31.47
C ASP A 472 -1.90 -7.95 30.59
N GLY A 473 -2.67 -7.46 29.61
CA GLY A 473 -3.45 -8.29 28.71
C GLY A 473 -4.74 -8.83 29.33
N LYS A 474 -5.24 -8.21 30.40
CA LYS A 474 -6.50 -8.61 31.06
C LYS A 474 -7.62 -7.61 30.83
N PHE A 475 -8.87 -8.04 30.88
CA PHE A 475 -10.02 -7.16 30.86
C PHE A 475 -11.02 -7.52 31.96
N ILE A 476 -11.87 -6.55 32.31
CA ILE A 476 -13.00 -6.68 33.23
C ILE A 476 -14.22 -6.00 32.59
N ILE A 477 -15.43 -6.56 32.75
CA ILE A 477 -16.71 -5.95 32.37
C ILE A 477 -17.63 -6.00 33.59
N ASP A 478 -17.93 -4.85 34.20
CA ASP A 478 -18.84 -4.73 35.34
C ASP A 478 -20.23 -4.24 34.87
N ASP A 479 -21.28 -5.03 35.09
CA ASP A 479 -22.66 -4.71 34.69
C ASP A 479 -23.69 -5.00 35.81
N PRO A 480 -23.60 -4.33 36.98
CA PRO A 480 -24.58 -4.52 38.04
C PRO A 480 -25.97 -4.02 37.63
N HIS A 481 -26.99 -4.86 37.82
CA HIS A 481 -28.36 -4.59 37.40
C HIS A 481 -29.36 -5.34 38.28
N SER A 482 -30.61 -4.88 38.26
CA SER A 482 -31.74 -5.53 38.91
C SER A 482 -32.83 -5.89 37.90
N ILE A 483 -33.46 -7.04 38.12
CA ILE A 483 -34.57 -7.57 37.35
C ILE A 483 -35.77 -7.63 38.30
N GLU A 484 -36.89 -7.03 37.90
CA GLU A 484 -38.11 -6.90 38.71
C GLU A 484 -39.30 -7.43 37.92
N GLY A 485 -39.81 -8.62 38.24
CA GLY A 485 -41.10 -9.12 37.78
C GLY A 485 -42.23 -8.81 38.77
N GLU A 486 -43.48 -9.15 38.42
CA GLU A 486 -44.65 -8.91 39.30
C GLU A 486 -44.51 -9.51 40.71
N LYS A 487 -43.71 -10.58 40.85
CA LYS A 487 -43.59 -11.38 42.07
C LYS A 487 -42.17 -11.76 42.45
N THR A 488 -41.18 -11.40 41.64
CA THR A 488 -39.79 -11.82 41.82
C THR A 488 -38.85 -10.65 41.56
N ARG A 489 -37.89 -10.43 42.46
CA ARG A 489 -36.85 -9.42 42.30
C ARG A 489 -35.48 -10.05 42.40
N VAL A 490 -34.64 -9.82 41.41
CA VAL A 490 -33.22 -10.17 41.43
C VAL A 490 -32.42 -8.88 41.39
N ASN A 491 -31.47 -8.70 42.30
CA ASN A 491 -30.59 -7.53 42.32
C ASN A 491 -29.14 -7.99 42.31
N TYR A 492 -28.48 -7.89 41.16
CA TYR A 492 -27.05 -8.13 41.03
C TYR A 492 -26.29 -6.88 41.46
N ARG A 493 -25.75 -6.91 42.68
CA ARG A 493 -24.86 -5.87 43.22
C ARG A 493 -23.48 -5.90 42.56
N THR A 494 -23.04 -7.09 42.13
CA THR A 494 -21.84 -7.30 41.34
C THR A 494 -22.19 -8.28 40.23
N TYR A 495 -21.81 -7.95 39.00
CA TYR A 495 -21.92 -8.85 37.85
C TYR A 495 -20.75 -8.54 36.93
N THR A 496 -19.68 -9.31 37.07
CA THR A 496 -18.36 -9.01 36.53
C THR A 496 -17.89 -10.14 35.62
N HIS A 497 -17.58 -9.82 34.37
CA HIS A 497 -16.81 -10.71 33.49
C HIS A 497 -15.34 -10.32 33.56
N SER A 498 -14.43 -11.28 33.49
CA SER A 498 -13.00 -10.99 33.34
C SER A 498 -12.30 -12.06 32.55
N GLY A 499 -11.17 -11.71 31.95
CA GLY A 499 -10.36 -12.65 31.21
C GLY A 499 -9.18 -11.98 30.53
N GLN A 500 -8.74 -12.54 29.41
CA GLN A 500 -7.60 -12.05 28.66
C GLN A 500 -8.00 -11.35 27.37
N TRP A 501 -7.16 -10.44 26.92
CA TRP A 501 -7.23 -9.87 25.59
C TRP A 501 -5.87 -9.95 24.91
N LYS A 502 -5.87 -10.11 23.59
CA LYS A 502 -4.67 -10.08 22.78
C LYS A 502 -4.94 -9.44 21.42
N ASN A 503 -3.93 -8.78 20.88
CA ASN A 503 -3.97 -8.27 19.51
C ASN A 503 -3.28 -9.27 18.59
N GLU A 504 -4.02 -9.88 17.68
CA GLU A 504 -3.49 -10.76 16.64
C GLU A 504 -3.76 -10.13 15.26
N ASN A 505 -2.69 -9.69 14.59
CA ASN A 505 -2.77 -9.08 13.25
C ASN A 505 -3.69 -7.84 13.16
N GLY A 506 -3.71 -7.00 14.21
CA GLY A 506 -4.57 -5.82 14.27
C GLY A 506 -5.99 -6.11 14.76
N ILE A 507 -6.29 -7.35 15.11
CA ILE A 507 -7.61 -7.79 15.62
C ILE A 507 -7.50 -7.99 17.13
N LEU A 508 -8.31 -7.25 17.90
CA LEU A 508 -8.42 -7.46 19.34
C LEU A 508 -9.32 -8.68 19.61
N LYS A 509 -8.74 -9.72 20.19
CA LYS A 509 -9.42 -10.91 20.67
C LYS A 509 -9.62 -10.82 22.17
N ILE A 510 -10.82 -11.11 22.65
CA ILE A 510 -11.20 -11.12 24.06
C ILE A 510 -11.61 -12.55 24.41
N ASP A 511 -10.99 -13.11 25.45
CA ASP A 511 -11.24 -14.45 25.97
C ASP A 511 -11.71 -14.34 27.42
N ILE A 512 -13.01 -14.58 27.66
CA ILE A 512 -13.59 -14.47 29.00
C ILE A 512 -13.22 -15.73 29.80
N GLU A 513 -12.50 -15.56 30.90
CA GLU A 513 -12.03 -16.67 31.74
C GLU A 513 -12.92 -16.86 32.98
N ASN A 514 -13.50 -15.78 33.50
CA ASN A 514 -14.25 -15.83 34.75
C ASN A 514 -15.50 -14.95 34.71
N ILE A 515 -16.57 -15.44 35.35
CA ILE A 515 -17.74 -14.63 35.69
C ILE A 515 -17.91 -14.65 37.20
N TYR A 516 -18.05 -13.47 37.79
CA TYR A 516 -18.33 -13.29 39.20
C TYR A 516 -19.63 -12.53 39.39
N LEU A 517 -20.56 -13.09 40.15
CA LEU A 517 -21.81 -12.42 40.49
C LEU A 517 -22.07 -12.46 42.00
N VAL A 518 -22.60 -11.35 42.49
CA VAL A 518 -23.10 -11.19 43.87
C VAL A 518 -24.41 -10.43 43.79
N GLY A 519 -25.45 -10.95 44.42
CA GLY A 519 -26.74 -10.32 44.40
C GLY A 519 -27.69 -10.83 45.46
N THR A 520 -28.95 -10.45 45.32
CA THR A 520 -30.05 -10.97 46.12
C THR A 520 -31.19 -11.40 45.22
N VAL A 521 -31.89 -12.48 45.56
CA VAL A 521 -33.13 -12.92 44.92
C VAL A 521 -34.26 -12.93 45.96
N GLU A 522 -35.42 -12.40 45.58
CA GLU A 522 -36.63 -12.37 46.39
C GLU A 522 -37.78 -12.89 45.53
N GLY A 523 -38.56 -13.84 46.06
CA GLY A 523 -39.64 -14.50 45.33
C GLY A 523 -41.00 -14.29 46.00
N PRO A 524 -42.11 -14.75 45.38
CA PRO A 524 -43.47 -14.43 45.82
C PRO A 524 -43.80 -14.87 47.25
N ASN A 525 -43.11 -15.91 47.73
CA ASN A 525 -43.33 -16.53 49.03
C ASN A 525 -42.05 -16.55 49.89
N SER A 526 -41.05 -15.70 49.61
CA SER A 526 -39.84 -15.67 50.44
C SER A 526 -40.01 -14.76 51.65
N ASP A 527 -39.39 -15.12 52.77
CA ASP A 527 -39.37 -14.31 54.00
C ASP A 527 -38.40 -13.10 53.90
N GLY A 528 -38.23 -12.56 52.68
CA GLY A 528 -37.28 -11.50 52.32
C GLY A 528 -36.17 -11.94 51.34
N PRO A 529 -35.30 -11.00 50.92
CA PRO A 529 -34.23 -11.25 49.94
C PRO A 529 -33.19 -12.27 50.42
N GLN A 530 -32.87 -13.24 49.57
CA GLN A 530 -31.84 -14.26 49.79
C GLN A 530 -30.58 -13.92 49.00
N GLU A 531 -29.40 -14.04 49.61
CA GLU A 531 -28.15 -13.77 48.90
C GLU A 531 -27.84 -14.86 47.86
N ILE A 532 -27.36 -14.42 46.70
CA ILE A 532 -26.81 -15.26 45.64
C ILE A 532 -25.36 -14.85 45.38
N MET A 533 -24.46 -15.81 45.34
CA MET A 533 -23.07 -15.60 44.95
C MET A 533 -22.62 -16.78 44.10
N ASP A 534 -21.99 -16.49 42.97
CA ASP A 534 -21.41 -17.50 42.10
C ASP A 534 -20.11 -16.99 41.46
N THR A 535 -19.17 -17.91 41.29
CA THR A 535 -17.90 -17.73 40.56
C THR A 535 -17.78 -18.91 39.61
N SER A 536 -18.11 -18.70 38.33
CA SER A 536 -17.90 -19.73 37.32
C SER A 536 -16.57 -19.51 36.60
N ARG A 537 -15.76 -20.58 36.53
CA ARG A 537 -14.43 -20.59 35.87
C ARG A 537 -14.46 -21.05 34.41
N ASN A 538 -15.63 -21.38 33.88
CA ASN A 538 -15.77 -21.90 32.51
C ASN A 538 -16.96 -21.28 31.78
N PRO A 539 -16.75 -20.13 31.14
CA PRO A 539 -17.49 -19.85 29.92
C PRO A 539 -16.52 -19.27 28.88
N SER A 540 -15.93 -20.13 28.04
CA SER A 540 -15.27 -19.67 26.82
C SER A 540 -16.31 -18.93 25.98
N TYR A 541 -16.21 -17.60 26.00
CA TYR A 541 -17.12 -16.69 25.35
C TYR A 541 -16.34 -15.84 24.36
N VAL A 542 -16.80 -15.82 23.12
CA VAL A 542 -16.34 -14.91 22.08
C VAL A 542 -17.47 -13.90 21.86
N GLY A 543 -17.21 -12.63 22.18
CA GLY A 543 -18.20 -11.56 22.11
C GLY A 543 -18.54 -11.12 20.69
N GLY A 544 -19.80 -10.72 20.47
CA GLY A 544 -20.28 -10.03 19.26
C GLY A 544 -20.40 -8.51 19.42
N GLY A 545 -20.87 -7.86 18.35
CA GLY A 545 -20.63 -6.44 18.08
C GLY A 545 -21.84 -5.49 18.07
N GLY A 546 -21.52 -4.26 17.64
CA GLY A 546 -22.35 -3.13 17.24
C GLY A 546 -21.40 -2.05 16.71
N ASP A 547 -21.86 -1.10 15.88
CA ASP A 547 -21.02 0.03 15.49
C ASP A 547 -20.99 1.01 16.67
N TRP A 548 -19.81 1.19 17.29
CA TRP A 548 -19.64 2.09 18.42
C TRP A 548 -18.58 3.14 18.11
N VAL A 549 -18.87 4.40 18.43
CA VAL A 549 -17.97 5.54 18.35
C VAL A 549 -17.49 5.87 19.76
N VAL A 550 -16.20 6.03 19.92
CA VAL A 550 -15.59 6.42 21.21
C VAL A 550 -15.71 7.93 21.39
N ASN A 551 -16.26 8.39 22.51
CA ASN A 551 -16.27 9.78 22.96
C ASN A 551 -15.39 9.92 24.21
N CYS A 552 -14.32 10.69 24.14
CA CYS A 552 -13.42 10.90 25.28
C CYS A 552 -13.85 12.15 26.05
N GLU A 553 -14.18 12.00 27.34
CA GLU A 553 -14.52 13.10 28.24
C GLU A 553 -13.40 13.27 29.29
N ASP A 554 -13.34 14.43 29.95
CA ASP A 554 -12.29 14.79 30.94
C ASP A 554 -12.13 13.78 32.10
N PHE A 555 -13.08 12.85 32.27
CA PHE A 555 -13.13 11.88 33.36
C PHE A 555 -13.24 10.42 32.91
N GLY A 556 -13.04 10.12 31.62
CA GLY A 556 -13.11 8.75 31.11
C GLY A 556 -13.45 8.61 29.63
N VAL A 557 -13.50 7.36 29.16
CA VAL A 557 -13.79 7.03 27.76
C VAL A 557 -15.22 6.50 27.67
N LYS A 558 -16.07 7.11 26.85
CA LYS A 558 -17.47 6.72 26.66
C LYS A 558 -17.64 6.03 25.31
N LEU A 559 -18.31 4.89 25.23
CA LEU A 559 -18.67 4.23 23.97
C LEU A 559 -20.11 4.60 23.62
N LEU A 560 -20.31 5.18 22.43
CA LEU A 560 -21.60 5.63 21.89
C LEU A 560 -22.01 4.75 20.69
N PRO A 561 -23.29 4.47 20.45
CA PRO A 561 -23.72 3.83 19.20
C PRO A 561 -23.42 4.74 17.99
N ALA A 562 -22.98 4.14 16.89
CA ALA A 562 -22.64 4.84 15.66
C ALA A 562 -23.87 5.31 14.87
N ASP A 563 -25.01 4.60 14.98
CA ASP A 563 -26.29 5.12 14.48
C ASP A 563 -26.88 6.12 15.50
N PRO A 564 -27.06 7.40 15.14
CA PRO A 564 -27.66 8.41 16.03
C PRO A 564 -29.08 8.06 16.50
N LYS A 565 -29.83 7.23 15.77
CA LYS A 565 -31.18 6.77 16.14
C LYS A 565 -31.15 5.73 17.25
N GLU A 566 -29.99 5.14 17.50
CA GLU A 566 -29.77 4.21 18.61
C GLU A 566 -29.28 4.93 19.87
N ARG A 567 -29.13 6.26 19.87
CA ARG A 567 -28.77 7.04 21.07
C ARG A 567 -29.99 7.23 21.98
N GLY A 568 -29.87 6.87 23.26
CA GLY A 568 -30.94 7.00 24.24
C GLY A 568 -30.52 6.54 25.64
N ALA A 569 -31.33 6.84 26.66
CA ALA A 569 -31.06 6.41 28.03
C ALA A 569 -30.88 4.88 28.10
N GLY A 570 -29.73 4.43 28.61
CA GLY A 570 -29.40 3.01 28.71
C GLY A 570 -28.79 2.38 27.45
N LYS A 571 -28.22 3.17 26.53
CA LYS A 571 -27.50 2.67 25.34
C LYS A 571 -26.06 3.17 25.24
N ASP A 572 -25.53 3.82 26.28
CA ASP A 572 -24.17 4.36 26.31
C ASP A 572 -23.32 3.63 27.38
N ALA A 573 -22.14 3.14 27.02
CA ALA A 573 -21.19 2.54 27.97
C ALA A 573 -20.12 3.54 28.41
N VAL A 574 -19.71 3.48 29.69
CA VAL A 574 -18.78 4.46 30.29
C VAL A 574 -17.59 3.71 30.90
N LEU A 575 -16.38 4.03 30.46
CA LEU A 575 -15.12 3.56 31.01
C LEU A 575 -14.60 4.63 31.98
N LYS A 576 -14.37 4.25 33.25
CA LYS A 576 -13.75 5.15 34.24
C LYS A 576 -12.24 4.88 34.34
N PRO A 577 -11.40 5.91 34.52
CA PRO A 577 -10.01 5.72 34.88
C PRO A 577 -9.91 5.12 36.28
N TYR A 578 -8.94 4.22 36.49
CA TYR A 578 -8.55 3.75 37.83
C TYR A 578 -7.82 4.85 38.61
#